data_AF-A0A378R1N8-F1
#
_entry.id   AF-A0A378R1N8-F1
#
_cell.length_a   1.000
_cell.length_b   1.000
_cell.length_c   1.000
_cell.angle_alpha   90.00
_cell.angle_beta   90.00
_cell.angle_gamma   90.00
#
_symmetry.space_group_name_H-M   'P 1'
#
loop_
_entity.id
_entity.type
_entity.pdbx_description
1 polymer ?
#
loop_
_entity_poly.entity_id
_entity_poly.type
_entity_poly.pdbx_seq_one_letter_code
_entity_poly.pdbx_strand_id
1 'polypeptide(L)'
;MSFAKTPAIFALQDIELLSKLLNYKLFLITMTENKKSNGADFGLAFYAGALSGQFKPNKTKFYILSSDRDFEHIARLLQKKSFKVKQVTKEQYIMHKNIDNGLMPKLTEFKKNIYLHDIKHLCDIWTKENNNRPAKIKTLKKDIYQKLKLTDKSVDRIFELLQEYKIVHVNHTKIGYNQGHIKNWSALDTGDYQTDKMR
;
A
#
# COMPACT_ATOMS: atom_id res chain seq x y z
N MET A 1 -3.58 -24.17 -14.80
CA MET A 1 -3.88 -22.73 -14.95
C MET A 1 -3.71 -22.10 -13.57
N SER A 2 -2.82 -21.13 -13.42
CA SER A 2 -2.60 -20.43 -12.15
C SER A 2 -3.24 -19.06 -12.25
N PHE A 3 -4.37 -18.85 -11.57
CA PHE A 3 -4.97 -17.53 -11.45
C PHE A 3 -4.42 -16.85 -10.19
N ALA A 4 -4.25 -15.53 -10.25
CA ALA A 4 -3.88 -14.73 -9.09
C ALA A 4 -4.93 -14.89 -7.99
N LYS A 5 -4.52 -15.37 -6.80
CA LYS A 5 -5.41 -15.54 -5.65
C LYS A 5 -5.80 -14.17 -5.08
N THR A 6 -7.01 -13.70 -5.39
CA THR A 6 -7.68 -12.59 -4.70
C THR A 6 -8.36 -13.08 -3.42
N PRO A 7 -8.38 -12.29 -2.33
CA PRO A 7 -9.05 -12.64 -1.07
C PRO A 7 -10.58 -12.58 -1.14
N ALA A 8 -11.15 -12.06 -2.21
CA ALA A 8 -12.54 -12.30 -2.58
C ALA A 8 -12.55 -13.49 -3.55
N ILE A 9 -13.24 -14.57 -3.15
CA ILE A 9 -13.44 -15.76 -4.00
C ILE A 9 -14.53 -15.37 -5.01
N PHE A 10 -14.16 -14.59 -6.03
CA PHE A 10 -14.99 -14.45 -7.22
C PHE A 10 -14.61 -15.59 -8.17
N ALA A 11 -15.58 -16.44 -8.51
CA ALA A 11 -15.41 -17.35 -9.63
C ALA A 11 -15.32 -16.54 -10.94
N LEU A 12 -14.72 -17.12 -11.98
CA LEU A 12 -14.66 -16.47 -13.30
C LEU A 12 -16.05 -16.07 -13.81
N GLN A 13 -17.06 -16.89 -13.51
CA GLN A 13 -18.48 -16.65 -13.83
C GLN A 13 -19.02 -15.38 -13.16
N ASP A 14 -18.59 -15.08 -11.93
CA ASP A 14 -19.02 -13.86 -11.22
C ASP A 14 -18.43 -12.61 -11.88
N ILE A 15 -17.20 -12.70 -12.40
CA ILE A 15 -16.53 -11.61 -13.11
C ILE A 15 -17.20 -11.36 -14.47
N GLU A 16 -17.57 -12.42 -15.18
CA GLU A 16 -18.34 -12.31 -16.43
C GLU A 16 -19.71 -11.67 -16.20
N LEU A 17 -20.42 -12.09 -15.15
CA LEU A 17 -21.69 -11.50 -14.76
C LEU A 17 -21.52 -10.02 -14.39
N LEU A 18 -20.49 -9.69 -13.61
CA LEU A 18 -20.17 -8.31 -13.25
C LEU A 18 -19.86 -7.46 -14.49
N SER A 19 -19.11 -8.00 -15.46
CA SER A 19 -18.80 -7.30 -16.72
C SER A 19 -20.08 -6.98 -17.50
N LYS A 20 -21.03 -7.93 -17.58
CA LYS A 20 -22.35 -7.72 -18.19
C LYS A 20 -23.16 -6.65 -17.45
N LEU A 21 -23.22 -6.72 -16.11
CA LEU A 21 -23.94 -5.77 -15.27
C LEU A 21 -23.38 -4.35 -15.37
N LEU A 22 -22.06 -4.21 -15.53
CA LEU A 22 -21.38 -2.93 -15.66
C LEU A 22 -21.45 -2.32 -17.07
N ASN A 23 -22.11 -2.99 -18.02
CA ASN A 23 -22.51 -2.49 -19.33
C ASN A 23 -21.45 -1.58 -20.00
N TYR A 24 -20.36 -2.19 -20.46
CA TYR A 24 -19.20 -1.54 -21.12
C TYR A 24 -18.29 -0.69 -20.21
N LYS A 25 -18.48 -0.68 -18.89
CA LYS A 25 -17.50 -0.09 -17.95
C LYS A 25 -16.43 -1.08 -17.48
N LEU A 26 -16.65 -2.37 -17.72
CA LEU A 26 -15.70 -3.45 -17.45
C LEU A 26 -15.66 -4.39 -18.65
N PHE A 27 -14.50 -4.50 -19.28
CA PHE A 27 -14.26 -5.43 -20.37
C PHE A 27 -13.40 -6.59 -19.89
N LEU A 28 -13.91 -7.81 -20.03
CA LEU A 28 -13.14 -9.02 -19.78
C LEU A 28 -12.48 -9.48 -21.08
N ILE A 29 -11.15 -9.61 -21.06
CA ILE A 29 -10.36 -10.11 -22.20
C ILE A 29 -9.82 -11.48 -21.81
N THR A 30 -10.32 -12.53 -22.47
CA THR A 30 -9.89 -13.92 -22.24
C THR A 30 -8.76 -14.30 -23.20
N MET A 31 -7.68 -14.87 -22.67
CA MET A 31 -6.56 -15.37 -23.48
C MET A 31 -6.83 -16.82 -23.89
N THR A 32 -7.51 -17.02 -25.03
CA THR A 32 -7.95 -18.34 -25.50
C THR A 32 -6.90 -19.08 -26.34
N GLU A 33 -6.03 -18.36 -27.05
CA GLU A 33 -5.20 -18.95 -28.12
C GLU A 33 -3.73 -19.18 -27.75
N ASN A 34 -3.18 -18.50 -26.74
CA ASN A 34 -1.78 -18.63 -26.35
C ASN A 34 -1.60 -18.73 -24.84
N LYS A 35 -1.45 -19.96 -24.34
CA LYS A 35 -1.09 -20.27 -22.94
C LYS A 35 0.37 -19.95 -22.59
N LYS A 36 1.14 -19.30 -23.48
CA LYS A 36 2.53 -18.88 -23.21
C LYS A 36 2.54 -17.78 -22.15
N SER A 37 3.64 -17.72 -21.38
CA SER A 37 3.69 -17.09 -20.05
C SER A 37 3.32 -15.60 -19.97
N ASN A 38 3.25 -14.87 -21.09
CA ASN A 38 3.08 -13.40 -21.08
C ASN A 38 1.90 -12.90 -21.95
N GLY A 39 1.00 -13.79 -22.38
CA GLY A 39 -0.11 -13.42 -23.29
C GLY A 39 -1.01 -12.31 -22.73
N ALA A 40 -1.23 -12.30 -21.42
CA ALA A 40 -1.98 -11.25 -20.74
C ALA A 40 -1.29 -9.88 -20.82
N ASP A 41 0.04 -9.84 -20.64
CA ASP A 41 0.81 -8.60 -20.64
C ASP A 41 0.85 -7.97 -22.03
N PHE A 42 1.03 -8.79 -23.07
CA PHE A 42 0.93 -8.35 -24.45
C PHE A 42 -0.46 -7.82 -24.79
N GLY A 43 -1.51 -8.53 -24.37
CA GLY A 43 -2.89 -8.09 -24.56
C GLY A 43 -3.13 -6.73 -23.92
N LEU A 44 -2.77 -6.57 -22.64
CA LEU A 44 -2.91 -5.30 -21.93
C LEU A 44 -2.09 -4.17 -22.56
N ALA A 45 -0.85 -4.44 -23.00
CA ALA A 45 -0.02 -3.47 -23.71
C ALA A 45 -0.65 -3.03 -25.04
N PHE A 46 -1.17 -3.98 -25.82
CA PHE A 46 -1.86 -3.72 -27.08
C PHE A 46 -3.07 -2.81 -26.87
N TYR A 47 -3.96 -3.15 -25.92
CA TYR A 47 -5.13 -2.34 -25.62
C TYR A 47 -4.75 -0.95 -25.07
N ALA A 48 -3.76 -0.85 -24.18
CA ALA A 48 -3.27 0.45 -23.72
C ALA A 48 -2.79 1.32 -24.90
N GLY A 49 -2.06 0.73 -25.84
CA GLY A 49 -1.63 1.38 -27.08
C GLY A 49 -2.80 1.83 -27.95
N ALA A 50 -3.76 0.95 -28.23
CA ALA A 50 -4.94 1.25 -29.03
C ALA A 50 -5.78 2.38 -28.41
N LEU A 51 -6.06 2.30 -27.11
CA LEU A 51 -6.78 3.34 -26.37
C LEU A 51 -6.02 4.68 -26.42
N SER A 52 -4.69 4.67 -26.28
CA SER A 52 -3.89 5.90 -26.38
C SER A 52 -3.98 6.60 -27.74
N GLY A 53 -4.31 5.87 -28.81
CA GLY A 53 -4.54 6.44 -30.13
C GLY A 53 -5.95 7.01 -30.32
N GLN A 54 -6.94 6.48 -29.58
CA GLN A 54 -8.34 6.90 -29.69
C GLN A 54 -8.69 8.08 -28.78
N PHE A 55 -7.99 8.22 -27.66
CA PHE A 55 -8.31 9.21 -26.63
C PHE A 55 -7.36 10.41 -26.61
N LYS A 56 -7.84 11.55 -26.11
CA LYS A 56 -7.01 12.77 -25.95
C LYS A 56 -6.29 12.79 -24.60
N PRO A 57 -4.98 13.12 -24.54
CA PRO A 57 -4.22 13.11 -23.30
C PRO A 57 -4.74 14.03 -22.18
N ASN A 58 -5.31 15.18 -22.54
CA ASN A 58 -5.84 16.14 -21.57
C ASN A 58 -7.20 15.75 -20.98
N LYS A 59 -7.90 14.77 -21.57
CA LYS A 59 -9.23 14.31 -21.12
C LYS A 59 -9.22 12.94 -20.47
N THR A 60 -8.07 12.25 -20.47
CA THR A 60 -8.00 10.82 -20.14
C THR A 60 -6.85 10.54 -19.20
N LYS A 61 -7.08 9.67 -18.23
CA LYS A 61 -6.05 9.17 -17.32
C LYS A 61 -6.01 7.65 -17.38
N PHE A 62 -4.82 7.09 -17.40
CA PHE A 62 -4.63 5.64 -17.33
C PHE A 62 -4.28 5.22 -15.90
N TYR A 63 -5.01 4.24 -15.39
CA TYR A 63 -4.68 3.55 -14.15
C TYR A 63 -4.31 2.11 -14.48
N ILE A 64 -3.07 1.71 -14.16
CA ILE A 64 -2.57 0.36 -14.42
C ILE A 64 -2.45 -0.34 -13.08
N LEU A 65 -3.29 -1.36 -12.84
CA LEU A 65 -3.28 -2.13 -11.59
C LEU A 65 -2.46 -3.40 -11.80
N SER A 66 -1.15 -3.30 -11.57
CA SER A 66 -0.24 -4.44 -11.68
C SER A 66 0.96 -4.24 -10.75
N SER A 67 1.43 -5.34 -10.16
CA SER A 67 2.68 -5.38 -9.37
C SER A 67 3.88 -5.81 -10.23
N ASP A 68 3.65 -6.11 -11.50
CA ASP A 68 4.70 -6.50 -12.43
C ASP A 68 5.44 -5.26 -12.98
N ARG A 69 6.77 -5.37 -13.04
CA ARG A 69 7.68 -4.31 -13.48
C ARG A 69 7.55 -4.04 -14.98
N ASP A 70 7.14 -5.01 -15.78
CA ASP A 70 7.00 -4.83 -17.23
C ASP A 70 5.92 -3.78 -17.57
N PHE A 71 4.94 -3.59 -16.69
CA PHE A 71 3.92 -2.55 -16.83
C PHE A 71 4.45 -1.13 -16.56
N GLU A 72 5.60 -1.00 -15.89
CA GLU A 72 6.25 0.31 -15.74
C GLU A 72 6.66 0.86 -17.10
N HIS A 73 7.13 -0.02 -18.00
CA HIS A 73 7.48 0.37 -19.36
C HIS A 73 6.25 0.88 -20.13
N ILE A 74 5.11 0.19 -20.03
CA ILE A 74 3.85 0.61 -20.65
C ILE A 74 3.41 1.97 -20.10
N ALA A 75 3.53 2.18 -18.78
CA ALA A 75 3.20 3.46 -18.17
C ALA A 75 4.06 4.61 -18.73
N ARG A 76 5.38 4.38 -18.87
CA ARG A 76 6.30 5.36 -19.47
C ARG A 76 5.97 5.66 -20.92
N LEU A 77 5.57 4.68 -21.72
CA LEU A 77 5.17 4.90 -23.12
C LEU A 77 3.91 5.79 -23.22
N LEU A 78 2.91 5.56 -22.36
CA LEU A 78 1.72 6.38 -22.29
C LEU A 78 2.04 7.81 -21.82
N GLN A 79 2.94 7.98 -20.86
CA GLN A 79 3.41 9.29 -20.41
C GLN A 79 4.16 10.05 -21.51
N LYS A 80 4.96 9.37 -22.34
CA LYS A 80 5.61 9.98 -23.52
C LYS A 80 4.59 10.52 -24.53
N LYS A 81 3.38 9.96 -24.56
CA LYS A 81 2.23 10.50 -25.32
C LYS A 81 1.44 11.57 -24.54
N SER A 82 2.02 12.13 -23.48
CA SER A 82 1.45 13.19 -22.63
C SER A 82 0.22 12.78 -21.80
N PHE A 83 -0.09 11.48 -21.68
CA PHE A 83 -1.17 11.04 -20.79
C PHE A 83 -0.74 11.12 -19.33
N LYS A 84 -1.70 11.41 -18.45
CA LYS A 84 -1.54 11.19 -17.01
C LYS A 84 -1.70 9.70 -16.73
N VAL A 85 -0.70 9.09 -16.11
CA VAL A 85 -0.67 7.65 -15.84
C VAL A 85 -0.30 7.39 -14.38
N LYS A 86 -1.03 6.49 -13.73
CA LYS A 86 -0.69 5.97 -12.39
C LYS A 86 -0.66 4.45 -12.43
N GLN A 87 0.51 3.86 -12.17
CA GLN A 87 0.57 2.44 -11.82
C GLN A 87 0.24 2.30 -10.34
N VAL A 88 -0.64 1.35 -9.99
CA VAL A 88 -1.02 1.02 -8.62
C VAL A 88 -0.56 -0.40 -8.35
N THR A 89 0.44 -0.55 -7.48
CA THR A 89 0.91 -1.86 -7.04
C THR A 89 0.02 -2.44 -5.96
N LYS A 90 0.19 -3.73 -5.65
CA LYS A 90 -0.54 -4.38 -4.56
C LYS A 90 -0.27 -3.71 -3.22
N GLU A 91 0.98 -3.32 -2.96
CA GLU A 91 1.40 -2.65 -1.73
C GLU A 91 0.69 -1.29 -1.60
N GLN A 92 0.66 -0.52 -2.69
CA GLN A 92 -0.04 0.76 -2.71
C GLN A 92 -1.55 0.57 -2.50
N TYR A 93 -2.18 -0.44 -3.11
CA TYR A 93 -3.58 -0.75 -2.87
C TYR A 93 -3.85 -1.09 -1.40
N ILE A 94 -3.01 -1.94 -0.79
CA ILE A 94 -3.10 -2.31 0.62
C ILE A 94 -2.97 -1.06 1.51
N MET A 95 -2.03 -0.16 1.21
CA MET A 95 -1.89 1.11 1.95
C MET A 95 -3.16 1.95 1.89
N HIS A 96 -3.73 2.19 0.70
CA HIS A 96 -4.95 2.99 0.57
C HIS A 96 -6.11 2.35 1.35
N LYS A 97 -6.27 1.03 1.23
CA LYS A 97 -7.29 0.28 1.99
C LYS A 97 -7.09 0.40 3.51
N ASN A 98 -5.85 0.40 3.99
CA ASN A 98 -5.57 0.57 5.41
C ASN A 98 -5.88 1.98 5.90
N ILE A 99 -5.64 3.01 5.08
CA ILE A 99 -6.05 4.39 5.39
C ILE A 99 -7.58 4.47 5.50
N ASP A 100 -8.30 3.91 4.53
CA ASP A 100 -9.78 3.94 4.53
C ASP A 100 -10.38 3.20 5.74
N ASN A 101 -9.73 2.12 6.17
CA ASN A 101 -10.14 1.35 7.34
C ASN A 101 -9.64 1.92 8.68
N GLY A 102 -8.99 3.10 8.69
CA GLY A 102 -8.44 3.72 9.89
C GLY A 102 -7.25 2.97 10.52
N LEU A 103 -6.63 2.04 9.79
CA LEU A 103 -5.44 1.30 10.22
C LEU A 103 -4.14 2.07 9.91
N MET A 104 -4.25 3.16 9.17
CA MET A 104 -3.19 4.12 8.88
C MET A 104 -3.77 5.53 8.86
N PRO A 105 -3.00 6.56 9.27
CA PRO A 105 -3.46 7.94 9.27
C PRO A 105 -3.58 8.47 7.85
N LYS A 106 -4.45 9.47 7.68
CA LYS A 106 -4.47 10.26 6.44
C LYS A 106 -3.24 11.18 6.38
N LEU A 107 -2.80 11.53 5.17
CA LEU A 107 -1.67 12.46 5.00
C LEU A 107 -1.87 13.80 5.72
N THR A 108 -3.12 14.28 5.81
CA THR A 108 -3.48 15.52 6.52
C THR A 108 -3.31 15.41 8.04
N GLU A 109 -3.46 14.23 8.61
CA GLU A 109 -3.25 13.96 10.04
C GLU A 109 -1.76 13.84 10.33
N PHE A 110 -1.03 13.16 9.43
CA PHE A 110 0.41 12.98 9.53
C PHE A 110 1.13 14.33 9.66
N LYS A 111 0.80 15.30 8.79
CA LYS A 111 1.38 16.66 8.81
C LYS A 111 1.18 17.44 10.12
N LYS A 112 0.23 17.05 10.97
CA LYS A 112 -0.18 17.80 12.16
C LYS A 112 0.22 17.13 13.47
N ASN A 113 0.59 15.85 13.45
CA ASN A 113 0.76 15.05 14.65
C ASN A 113 2.17 14.45 14.73
N ILE A 114 3.00 15.07 15.57
CA ILE A 114 4.39 14.65 15.81
C ILE A 114 4.50 13.18 16.24
N TYR A 115 3.52 12.64 16.97
CA TYR A 115 3.53 11.24 17.40
C TYR A 115 3.38 10.26 16.22
N LEU A 116 2.74 10.67 15.11
CA LEU A 116 2.66 9.82 13.91
C LEU A 116 4.02 9.72 13.20
N HIS A 117 4.81 10.80 13.21
CA HIS A 117 6.19 10.79 12.74
C HIS A 117 7.06 9.87 13.60
N ASP A 118 6.91 9.95 14.92
CA ASP A 118 7.60 9.08 15.87
C ASP A 118 7.26 7.59 15.65
N ILE A 119 5.98 7.27 15.42
CA ILE A 119 5.54 5.90 15.11
C ILE A 119 6.13 5.40 13.79
N LYS A 120 6.14 6.25 12.75
CA LYS A 120 6.79 5.90 11.47
C LYS A 120 8.27 5.60 11.69
N HIS A 121 8.99 6.48 12.37
CA HIS A 121 10.41 6.32 12.64
C HIS A 121 10.69 5.03 13.44
N LEU A 122 9.84 4.73 14.44
CA LEU A 122 9.91 3.47 15.17
C LEU A 122 9.70 2.25 14.27
N CYS A 123 8.74 2.30 13.34
CA CYS A 123 8.51 1.23 12.36
C CYS A 123 9.68 1.07 11.38
N ASP A 124 10.34 2.17 10.98
CA ASP A 124 11.56 2.14 10.15
C ASP A 124 12.69 1.41 10.86
N ILE A 125 12.88 1.66 12.16
CA ILE A 125 13.87 0.95 12.98
C ILE A 125 13.49 -0.54 13.10
N TRP A 126 12.26 -0.85 13.47
CA TRP A 126 11.81 -2.23 13.65
C TRP A 126 11.82 -3.07 12.37
N THR A 127 11.74 -2.44 11.20
CA THR A 127 11.88 -3.14 9.91
C THR A 127 13.31 -3.58 9.65
N LYS A 128 14.31 -2.84 10.18
CA LYS A 128 15.74 -3.17 10.04
C LYS A 128 16.20 -4.20 11.07
N GLU A 129 15.60 -4.19 12.26
CA GLU A 129 15.93 -5.12 13.34
C GLU A 129 15.12 -6.43 13.22
N ASN A 130 15.71 -7.45 12.61
CA ASN A 130 15.11 -8.79 12.49
C ASN A 130 15.19 -9.57 13.81
N ASN A 131 14.13 -9.45 14.65
CA ASN A 131 13.77 -10.28 15.82
C ASN A 131 14.10 -9.78 17.23
N ASN A 132 14.76 -8.63 17.41
CA ASN A 132 15.04 -8.08 18.76
C ASN A 132 13.91 -7.19 19.31
N ARG A 133 12.65 -7.60 19.14
CA ARG A 133 11.51 -6.78 19.60
C ARG A 133 11.04 -7.16 21.01
N PRO A 134 10.71 -6.19 21.86
CA PRO A 134 10.20 -6.44 23.20
C PRO A 134 8.94 -7.33 23.24
N ALA A 135 8.99 -8.44 23.97
CA ALA A 135 7.83 -9.32 24.13
C ALA A 135 6.87 -8.88 25.26
N LYS A 136 7.26 -7.89 26.09
CA LYS A 136 6.51 -7.45 27.29
C LYS A 136 6.24 -5.94 27.22
N ILE A 137 5.09 -5.51 27.75
CA ILE A 137 4.66 -4.09 27.75
C ILE A 137 5.71 -3.16 28.37
N LYS A 138 6.22 -3.50 29.58
CA LYS A 138 7.22 -2.67 30.28
C LYS A 138 8.50 -2.50 29.45
N THR A 139 8.95 -3.59 28.82
CA THR A 139 10.15 -3.57 27.96
C THR A 139 9.90 -2.77 26.69
N LEU A 140 8.69 -2.84 26.11
CA LEU A 140 8.32 -2.04 24.95
C LEU A 140 8.31 -0.54 25.26
N LYS A 141 7.70 -0.12 26.38
CA LYS A 141 7.72 1.30 26.76
C LYS A 141 9.15 1.83 26.96
N LYS A 142 10.02 1.02 27.58
CA LYS A 142 11.44 1.36 27.73
C LYS A 142 12.14 1.46 26.37
N ASP A 143 11.84 0.55 25.44
CA ASP A 143 12.39 0.56 24.07
C ASP A 143 11.96 1.83 23.30
N ILE A 144 10.67 2.19 23.37
CA ILE A 144 10.13 3.44 22.78
C ILE A 144 10.85 4.65 23.37
N TYR A 145 10.96 4.73 24.70
CA TYR A 145 11.67 5.79 25.41
C TYR A 145 13.11 5.93 24.90
N GLN A 146 13.84 4.82 24.79
CA GLN A 146 15.25 4.81 24.40
C GLN A 146 15.46 5.17 22.93
N LYS A 147 14.67 4.60 22.02
CA LYS A 147 14.80 4.81 20.57
C LYS A 147 14.38 6.21 20.13
N LEU A 148 13.38 6.79 20.81
CA LEU A 148 12.80 8.09 20.43
C LEU A 148 13.21 9.24 21.36
N LYS A 149 13.85 8.96 22.50
CA LYS A 149 14.30 9.95 23.50
C LYS A 149 13.16 10.88 23.94
N LEU A 150 12.08 10.28 24.43
CA LEU A 150 10.82 10.97 24.78
C LEU A 150 10.57 11.01 26.29
N THR A 151 9.55 11.76 26.71
CA THR A 151 9.06 11.74 28.11
C THR A 151 8.07 10.59 28.33
N ASP A 152 7.83 10.19 29.59
CA ASP A 152 6.90 9.09 29.92
C ASP A 152 5.48 9.31 29.37
N LYS A 153 4.94 10.53 29.46
CA LYS A 153 3.62 10.86 28.90
C LYS A 153 3.57 10.66 27.38
N SER A 154 4.65 11.01 26.68
CA SER A 154 4.73 10.83 25.23
C SER A 154 4.92 9.35 24.85
N VAL A 155 5.65 8.58 25.65
CA VAL A 155 5.79 7.12 25.47
C VAL A 155 4.44 6.42 25.61
N ASP A 156 3.66 6.79 26.62
CA ASP A 156 2.31 6.25 26.81
C ASP A 156 1.41 6.57 25.64
N ARG A 157 1.44 7.81 25.15
CA ARG A 157 0.65 8.21 23.97
C ARG A 157 1.04 7.43 22.71
N ILE A 158 2.34 7.22 22.47
CA ILE A 158 2.79 6.39 21.35
C ILE A 158 2.32 4.95 21.51
N PHE A 159 2.40 4.39 22.72
CA PHE A 159 1.94 3.04 22.98
C PHE A 159 0.44 2.85 22.74
N GLU A 160 -0.40 3.84 23.08
CA GLU A 160 -1.81 3.86 22.73
C GLU A 160 -2.03 3.86 21.21
N LEU A 161 -1.37 4.76 20.50
CA LEU A 161 -1.48 4.88 19.04
C LEU A 161 -1.01 3.62 18.32
N LEU A 162 0.05 2.96 18.81
CA LEU A 162 0.50 1.67 18.28
C LEU A 162 -0.59 0.59 18.36
N GLN A 163 -1.44 0.61 19.40
CA GLN A 163 -2.58 -0.29 19.53
C GLN A 163 -3.76 0.16 18.66
N GLU A 164 -4.05 1.46 18.62
CA GLU A 164 -5.11 2.06 17.80
C GLU A 164 -4.95 1.68 16.32
N TYR A 165 -3.74 1.83 15.78
CA TYR A 165 -3.40 1.46 14.41
C TYR A 165 -3.08 -0.03 14.22
N LYS A 166 -3.29 -0.85 15.26
CA LYS A 166 -3.09 -2.30 15.27
C LYS A 166 -1.68 -2.72 14.82
N ILE A 167 -0.69 -1.87 15.06
CA ILE A 167 0.73 -2.16 14.83
C ILE A 167 1.21 -3.18 15.88
N VAL A 168 0.75 -2.99 17.12
CA VAL A 168 0.93 -3.94 18.21
C VAL A 168 -0.43 -4.41 18.74
N HIS A 169 -0.47 -5.60 19.29
CA HIS A 169 -1.60 -6.11 20.06
C HIS A 169 -1.12 -6.66 21.40
N VAL A 170 -1.93 -6.49 22.43
CA VAL A 170 -1.63 -6.94 23.78
C VAL A 170 -2.45 -8.18 24.07
N ASN A 171 -1.78 -9.33 24.26
CA ASN A 171 -2.40 -10.56 24.72
C ASN A 171 -1.96 -10.82 26.16
N HIS A 172 -2.82 -10.46 27.11
CA HIS A 172 -2.52 -10.41 28.54
C HIS A 172 -1.28 -9.53 28.84
N THR A 173 -0.11 -10.16 29.00
CA THR A 173 1.16 -9.48 29.30
C THR A 173 2.15 -9.53 28.12
N LYS A 174 1.81 -10.25 27.04
CA LYS A 174 2.64 -10.40 25.86
C LYS A 174 2.25 -9.41 24.78
N ILE A 175 3.25 -8.84 24.12
CA ILE A 175 3.08 -8.02 22.92
C ILE A 175 3.23 -8.91 21.69
N GLY A 176 2.27 -8.84 20.78
CA GLY A 176 2.45 -9.31 19.41
C GLY A 176 2.51 -8.15 18.43
N TYR A 177 3.22 -8.37 17.32
CA TYR A 177 3.53 -7.34 16.33
C TYR A 177 2.89 -7.71 14.99
N ASN A 178 2.17 -6.76 14.39
CA ASN A 178 1.66 -6.93 13.04
C ASN A 178 2.73 -6.50 12.02
N GLN A 179 3.48 -7.48 11.51
CA GLN A 179 4.57 -7.21 10.56
C GLN A 179 4.10 -6.52 9.28
N GLY A 180 2.87 -6.78 8.83
CA GLY A 180 2.28 -6.10 7.67
C GLY A 180 2.08 -4.62 7.93
N HIS A 181 1.54 -4.27 9.10
CA HIS A 181 1.32 -2.87 9.47
C HIS A 181 2.66 -2.14 9.68
N ILE A 182 3.65 -2.77 10.34
CA ILE A 182 4.99 -2.19 10.50
C ILE A 182 5.60 -1.84 9.14
N LYS A 183 5.54 -2.75 8.17
CA LYS A 183 6.05 -2.50 6.82
C LYS A 183 5.29 -1.38 6.11
N ASN A 184 3.96 -1.36 6.20
CA ASN A 184 3.13 -0.34 5.56
C ASN A 184 3.39 1.06 6.15
N TRP A 185 3.57 1.15 7.46
CA TRP A 185 3.92 2.39 8.16
C TRP A 185 5.32 2.86 7.79
N SER A 186 6.31 1.96 7.74
CA SER A 186 7.67 2.30 7.32
C SER A 186 7.72 2.85 5.89
N ALA A 187 6.95 2.24 4.99
CA ALA A 187 6.89 2.62 3.57
C ALA A 187 5.90 3.77 3.26
N LEU A 188 5.31 4.41 4.28
CA LEU A 188 4.40 5.53 4.08
C LEU A 188 5.16 6.75 3.52
N ASP A 189 4.70 7.26 2.38
CA ASP A 189 5.16 8.53 1.82
C ASP A 189 4.56 9.68 2.64
N THR A 190 5.43 10.39 3.34
CA THR A 190 5.06 11.47 4.26
C THR A 190 4.93 12.83 3.55
N GLY A 191 5.23 12.89 2.25
CA GLY A 191 5.66 14.14 1.60
C GLY A 191 6.98 14.65 2.20
N ASP A 192 7.51 15.77 1.68
CA ASP A 192 8.76 16.44 2.11
C ASP A 192 8.73 16.97 3.56
N TYR A 193 8.41 16.12 4.53
CA TYR A 193 8.61 16.39 5.94
C TYR A 193 10.03 15.98 6.29
N GLN A 194 10.96 16.93 6.14
CA GLN A 194 12.26 16.84 6.78
C GLN A 194 12.00 16.85 8.29
N THR A 195 12.54 15.85 9.01
CA THR A 195 12.66 15.95 10.47
C THR A 195 13.63 17.09 10.74
N ASP A 196 13.13 18.33 10.78
CA ASP A 196 13.87 19.38 11.44
C ASP A 196 14.07 18.89 12.86
N LYS A 197 15.34 18.63 13.18
CA LYS A 197 15.80 18.49 14.56
C LYS A 197 15.56 19.83 15.24
N MET A 198 14.31 20.15 15.56
CA MET A 198 13.97 21.08 16.62
C MET A 198 13.85 20.28 17.91
N ARG A 199 14.99 19.79 18.38
CA ARG A 199 15.32 19.59 19.79
C ARG A 199 16.83 19.72 19.95
#